data_AF-A0A379CBP7-F1
#
_entry.id   AF-A0A379CBP7-F1
#
_cell.length_a   1.000
_cell.length_b   1.000
_cell.length_c   1.000
_cell.angle_alpha   90.00
_cell.angle_beta   90.00
_cell.angle_gamma   90.00
#
_symmetry.space_group_name_H-M   'P 1'
#
loop_
_entity.id
_entity.type
_entity.pdbx_description
1 polymer ?
#
loop_
_entity_poly.entity_id
_entity_poly.type
_entity_poly.pdbx_seq_one_letter_code
_entity_poly.pdbx_strand_id
1 'polypeptide(L)'
;MKINSWRALREQMLLNEKKKHTPKTKQDWFLLRDRWARYTPSHRAFVLKVAGIPETEDWTAQDLANFSKEQINAISWAIRDIKTYAHADNIIYEALTRVLKRVLRKE
;
A
#
# COMPACT_ATOMS: atom_id res chain seq x y z
N MET A 1 -0.39 -24.31 13.85
CA MET A 1 -0.84 -22.89 13.95
C MET A 1 -2.16 -22.79 13.20
N LYS A 2 -3.29 -22.45 13.85
CA LYS A 2 -4.61 -22.42 13.18
C LYS A 2 -4.65 -21.24 12.20
N ILE A 3 -5.04 -21.49 10.95
CA ILE A 3 -5.11 -20.50 9.85
C ILE A 3 -5.85 -19.21 10.28
N ASN A 4 -6.83 -19.33 11.18
CA ASN A 4 -7.60 -18.21 11.74
C ASN A 4 -6.77 -17.22 12.57
N SER A 5 -5.70 -17.65 13.25
CA SER A 5 -4.84 -16.74 14.03
C SER A 5 -3.94 -15.89 13.13
N TRP A 6 -3.55 -16.44 11.97
CA TRP A 6 -2.69 -15.73 11.02
C TRP A 6 -3.46 -14.67 10.23
N ARG A 7 -4.69 -14.98 9.83
CA ARG A 7 -5.60 -14.01 9.20
C ARG A 7 -5.89 -12.82 10.13
N ALA A 8 -6.24 -13.10 11.39
CA ALA A 8 -6.53 -12.07 12.38
C ALA A 8 -5.30 -11.21 12.70
N LEU A 9 -4.11 -11.82 12.85
CA LEU A 9 -2.88 -11.06 13.06
C LEU A 9 -2.55 -10.16 11.86
N ARG A 10 -2.70 -10.68 10.64
CA ARG A 10 -2.51 -9.90 9.41
C ARG A 10 -3.49 -8.73 9.37
N GLU A 11 -4.77 -8.95 9.63
CA GLU A 11 -5.78 -7.90 9.69
C GLU A 11 -5.45 -6.82 10.73
N GLN A 12 -4.97 -7.21 11.91
CA GLN A 12 -4.57 -6.28 12.96
C GLN A 12 -3.31 -5.47 12.60
N MET A 13 -2.30 -6.11 11.98
CA MET A 13 -1.11 -5.43 11.46
C MET A 13 -1.50 -4.43 10.37
N LEU A 14 -2.36 -4.83 9.43
CA LEU A 14 -2.89 -3.96 8.40
C LEU A 14 -3.62 -2.78 9.03
N LEU A 15 -4.49 -3.00 10.03
CA LEU A 15 -5.24 -1.93 10.69
C LEU A 15 -4.31 -0.89 11.34
N ASN A 16 -3.23 -1.34 12.00
CA ASN A 16 -2.26 -0.46 12.66
C ASN A 16 -1.46 0.37 11.65
N GLU A 17 -0.98 -0.25 10.57
CA GLU A 17 -0.26 0.46 9.51
C GLU A 17 -1.17 1.40 8.71
N LYS A 18 -2.43 0.99 8.46
CA LYS A 18 -3.46 1.85 7.86
C LYS A 18 -3.63 3.15 8.65
N LYS A 19 -3.62 3.12 9.98
CA LYS A 19 -3.70 4.34 10.82
C LYS A 19 -2.47 5.26 10.71
N LYS A 20 -1.29 4.70 10.43
CA LYS A 20 -0.01 5.46 10.32
C LYS A 20 0.15 6.15 8.97
N HIS A 21 -0.32 5.53 7.89
CA HIS A 21 -0.09 6.04 6.54
C HIS A 21 -1.30 6.79 5.94
N THR A 22 -2.38 7.01 6.72
CA THR A 22 -3.51 7.86 6.27
C THR A 22 -3.10 9.32 6.32
N PRO A 23 -3.26 10.11 5.23
CA PRO A 23 -2.99 11.54 5.28
C PRO A 23 -3.94 12.23 6.26
N LYS A 24 -3.40 13.00 7.21
CA LYS A 24 -4.20 13.73 8.22
C LYS A 24 -4.02 15.24 8.09
N THR A 25 -2.90 15.68 7.51
CA THR A 25 -2.52 17.09 7.41
C THR A 25 -2.43 17.54 5.96
N LYS A 26 -2.47 18.86 5.71
CA LYS A 26 -2.21 19.44 4.38
C LYS A 26 -0.86 18.99 3.80
N GLN A 27 0.16 18.82 4.66
CA GLN A 27 1.48 18.36 4.24
C GLN A 27 1.46 16.94 3.71
N ASP A 28 0.71 16.03 4.35
CA ASP A 28 0.57 14.65 3.89
C ASP A 28 -0.09 14.59 2.50
N TRP A 29 -1.07 15.47 2.27
CA TRP A 29 -1.73 15.62 0.97
C TRP A 29 -0.78 16.15 -0.11
N PHE A 30 0.11 17.08 0.24
CA PHE A 30 1.14 17.57 -0.67
C PHE A 30 2.12 16.46 -1.05
N LEU A 31 2.59 15.69 -0.06
CA LEU A 31 3.48 14.54 -0.29
C LEU A 31 2.81 13.44 -1.15
N LEU A 32 1.50 13.26 -1.02
CA LEU A 32 0.73 12.33 -1.85
C LEU A 32 0.73 12.77 -3.33
N ARG A 33 0.49 14.07 -3.58
CA ARG A 33 0.54 14.64 -4.94
C ARG A 33 1.93 14.51 -5.57
N ASP A 34 2.96 14.87 -4.82
CA ASP A 34 4.35 14.76 -5.27
C ASP A 34 4.74 13.30 -5.56
N ARG A 35 4.25 12.34 -4.75
CA ARG A 35 4.43 10.91 -5.03
C ARG A 35 3.70 10.47 -6.30
N TRP A 36 2.45 10.90 -6.50
CA TRP A 36 1.68 10.60 -7.71
C TRP A 36 2.36 11.13 -8.99
N ALA A 37 2.91 12.34 -8.93
CA ALA A 37 3.63 12.94 -10.05
C ALA A 37 4.84 12.08 -10.47
N ARG A 38 5.56 11.48 -9.51
CA ARG A 38 6.70 10.59 -9.77
C ARG A 38 6.31 9.19 -10.25
N TYR A 39 5.05 8.78 -10.13
CA TYR A 39 4.64 7.46 -10.58
C TYR A 39 4.63 7.38 -12.10
N THR A 40 5.22 6.30 -12.62
CA THR A 40 5.09 5.91 -14.03
C THR A 40 3.63 5.55 -14.34
N PRO A 41 3.24 5.49 -15.63
CA PRO A 41 1.90 5.05 -16.01
C PRO A 41 1.53 3.67 -15.42
N SER A 42 2.47 2.73 -15.37
CA SER A 42 2.26 1.40 -14.77
C SER A 42 1.99 1.45 -13.27
N HIS A 43 2.73 2.29 -12.52
CA HIS A 43 2.47 2.49 -11.09
C HIS A 43 1.07 3.09 -10.87
N ARG A 44 0.67 4.07 -11.69
CA ARG A 44 -0.65 4.71 -11.61
C ARG A 44 -1.76 3.71 -11.90
N ALA A 45 -1.64 2.93 -12.99
CA ALA A 45 -2.62 1.89 -13.33
C ALA A 45 -2.79 0.88 -12.19
N PHE A 46 -1.69 0.42 -11.59
CA PHE A 46 -1.77 -0.49 -10.43
C PHE A 46 -2.49 0.14 -9.24
N VAL A 47 -2.18 1.39 -8.89
CA VAL A 47 -2.85 2.11 -7.80
C VAL A 47 -4.34 2.27 -8.07
N LEU A 48 -4.72 2.62 -9.30
CA LEU A 48 -6.11 2.83 -9.69
C LEU A 48 -6.91 1.52 -9.65
N LYS A 49 -6.30 0.41 -10.07
CA LYS A 49 -6.87 -0.94 -9.93
C LYS A 49 -7.12 -1.29 -8.46
N VAL A 50 -6.18 -0.98 -7.57
CA VAL A 50 -6.36 -1.18 -6.11
C VAL A 50 -7.42 -0.23 -5.54
N ALA A 51 -7.55 0.97 -6.07
CA ALA A 51 -8.57 1.94 -5.69
C ALA A 51 -9.98 1.58 -6.19
N GLY A 52 -10.11 0.56 -7.04
CA GLY A 52 -11.39 0.18 -7.67
C GLY A 52 -11.88 1.18 -8.70
N ILE A 53 -10.98 2.01 -9.25
CA ILE A 53 -11.30 2.97 -10.31
C ILE A 53 -11.11 2.23 -11.64
N PRO A 54 -12.13 2.19 -12.53
CA PRO A 54 -12.05 1.46 -13.79
C PRO A 54 -11.10 2.11 -14.78
N GLU A 55 -10.44 1.28 -15.61
CA GLU A 55 -9.50 1.77 -16.60
C GLU A 55 -10.20 2.46 -17.78
N THR A 56 -9.87 3.73 -18.02
CA THR A 56 -10.32 4.50 -19.20
C THR A 56 -9.11 4.89 -20.06
N GLU A 57 -9.26 5.61 -21.17
CA GLU A 57 -8.11 5.88 -22.05
C GLU A 57 -7.19 7.02 -21.54
N ASP A 58 -7.68 7.95 -20.71
CA ASP A 58 -6.95 9.22 -20.41
C ASP A 58 -6.36 9.35 -18.99
N TRP A 59 -6.84 8.57 -18.05
CA TRP A 59 -6.53 8.63 -16.62
C TRP A 59 -5.06 8.38 -16.21
N THR A 60 -4.25 7.62 -16.96
CA THR A 60 -2.83 7.38 -16.59
C THR A 60 -1.95 8.63 -16.71
N ALA A 61 -2.37 9.59 -17.54
CA ALA A 61 -1.71 10.88 -17.72
C ALA A 61 -2.31 11.99 -16.84
N GLN A 62 -3.46 11.76 -16.20
CA GLN A 62 -4.15 12.79 -15.44
C GLN A 62 -3.44 13.16 -14.13
N ASP A 63 -3.35 14.46 -13.89
CA ASP A 63 -2.98 14.99 -12.59
C ASP A 63 -3.99 14.58 -11.54
N LEU A 64 -3.50 14.35 -10.31
CA LEU A 64 -4.35 13.94 -9.18
C LEU A 64 -5.49 14.94 -8.92
N ALA A 65 -5.32 16.21 -9.31
CA ALA A 65 -6.33 17.25 -9.15
C ALA A 65 -7.56 17.08 -10.06
N ASN A 66 -7.46 16.27 -11.13
CA ASN A 66 -8.55 16.04 -12.08
C ASN A 66 -9.53 14.94 -11.62
N PHE A 67 -9.17 14.20 -10.57
CA PHE A 67 -10.04 13.20 -9.97
C PHE A 67 -11.04 13.83 -9.00
N SER A 68 -12.21 13.21 -8.84
CA SER A 68 -13.18 13.63 -7.83
C SER A 68 -12.59 13.50 -6.42
N LYS A 69 -13.17 14.19 -5.43
CA LYS A 69 -12.71 14.09 -4.03
C LYS A 69 -12.77 12.65 -3.51
N GLU A 70 -13.81 11.91 -3.88
CA GLU A 70 -14.02 10.50 -3.54
C GLU A 70 -12.93 9.62 -4.16
N GLN A 71 -12.60 9.87 -5.43
CA GLN A 71 -11.54 9.15 -6.15
C GLN A 71 -10.16 9.47 -5.57
N ILE A 72 -9.86 10.74 -5.26
CA ILE A 72 -8.61 11.16 -4.61
C ILE A 72 -8.45 10.46 -3.26
N ASN A 73 -9.54 10.35 -2.49
CA ASN A 73 -9.54 9.57 -1.27
C ASN A 73 -9.22 8.11 -1.58
N ALA A 74 -9.95 7.46 -2.50
CA ALA A 74 -9.72 6.05 -2.86
C ALA A 74 -8.28 5.77 -3.31
N ILE A 75 -7.69 6.65 -4.14
CA ILE A 75 -6.28 6.60 -4.56
C ILE A 75 -5.34 6.70 -3.35
N SER A 76 -5.62 7.63 -2.44
CA SER A 76 -4.85 7.76 -1.20
C SER A 76 -4.90 6.49 -0.35
N TRP A 77 -6.09 5.90 -0.18
CA TRP A 77 -6.29 4.61 0.51
C TRP A 77 -5.55 3.47 -0.20
N ALA A 78 -5.54 3.45 -1.53
CA ALA A 78 -4.83 2.45 -2.32
C ALA A 78 -3.31 2.55 -2.17
N ILE A 79 -2.73 3.74 -2.33
CA ILE A 79 -1.28 3.98 -2.13
C ILE A 79 -0.86 3.54 -0.73
N ARG A 80 -1.70 3.87 0.25
CA ARG A 80 -1.48 3.49 1.64
C ARG A 80 -1.47 1.98 1.83
N ASP A 81 -2.48 1.30 1.30
CA ASP A 81 -2.63 -0.14 1.43
C ASP A 81 -1.46 -0.86 0.72
N ILE A 82 -1.05 -0.41 -0.47
CA ILE A 82 0.13 -0.92 -1.19
C ILE A 82 1.40 -0.81 -0.33
N LYS A 83 1.66 0.37 0.24
CA LYS A 83 2.85 0.57 1.11
C LYS A 83 2.78 -0.31 2.37
N THR A 84 1.59 -0.45 2.93
CA THR A 84 1.34 -1.24 4.13
C THR A 84 1.61 -2.73 3.87
N TYR A 85 1.10 -3.27 2.76
CA TYR A 85 1.36 -4.65 2.35
C TYR A 85 2.85 -4.88 2.05
N ALA A 86 3.49 -3.99 1.29
CA ALA A 86 4.92 -4.11 1.00
C ALA A 86 5.79 -4.15 2.27
N HIS A 87 5.47 -3.32 3.26
CA HIS A 87 6.19 -3.32 4.53
C HIS A 87 5.94 -4.60 5.34
N ALA A 88 4.68 -5.05 5.42
CA ALA A 88 4.33 -6.29 6.10
C ALA A 88 5.02 -7.51 5.46
N ASP A 89 5.05 -7.58 4.13
CA ASP A 89 5.71 -8.65 3.39
C ASP A 89 7.23 -8.63 3.62
N ASN A 90 7.86 -7.46 3.71
CA ASN A 90 9.28 -7.36 4.06
C ASN A 90 9.57 -7.88 5.47
N ILE A 91 8.73 -7.54 6.46
CA ILE A 91 8.87 -8.06 7.84
C ILE A 91 8.78 -9.59 7.85
N ILE A 92 7.82 -10.16 7.13
CA ILE A 92 7.65 -11.62 7.01
C ILE A 92 8.88 -12.24 6.34
N TYR A 93 9.37 -11.65 5.25
CA TYR A 93 10.55 -12.12 4.53
C TYR A 93 11.80 -12.13 5.42
N GLU A 94 12.03 -11.07 6.21
CA GLU A 94 13.14 -11.00 7.16
C GLU A 94 13.02 -12.05 8.27
N ALA A 95 11.80 -12.30 8.77
CA ALA A 95 11.55 -13.32 9.78
C ALA A 95 11.83 -14.73 9.23
N LEU A 96 11.34 -15.03 8.02
CA LEU A 96 11.60 -16.30 7.33
C LEU A 96 13.08 -16.51 7.07
N THR A 97 13.79 -15.47 6.63
CA THR A 97 15.24 -15.50 6.40
C THR A 97 16.00 -15.82 7.69
N ARG A 98 15.58 -15.25 8.83
CA ARG A 98 16.17 -15.55 10.15
C ARG A 98 15.93 -17.00 10.56
N VAL A 99 14.73 -17.53 10.37
CA VAL A 99 14.40 -18.93 10.67
C VAL A 99 15.21 -19.88 9.78
N LEU A 100 15.25 -19.64 8.46
CA LEU A 100 16.05 -20.41 7.52
C LEU A 100 17.54 -20.44 7.91
N LYS A 101 18.10 -19.28 8.28
CA LYS A 101 19.49 -19.19 8.75
C LYS A 101 19.74 -20.00 10.02
N ARG A 102 18.78 -20.09 10.94
CA ARG A 102 18.90 -20.95 12.14
C ARG A 102 18.83 -22.43 11.78
N VAL A 103 17.83 -22.83 11.00
CA VAL A 103 17.65 -24.23 10.57
C VAL A 103 18.87 -24.74 9.79
N LEU A 104 19.42 -23.93 8.88
CA LEU A 104 20.60 -24.29 8.09
C LEU A 104 21.90 -24.31 8.90
N ARG A 105 21.97 -23.63 10.05
CA ARG A 105 23.15 -23.63 10.94
C ARG A 105 23.19 -24.80 11.91
N LYS A 106 22.14 -25.66 11.98
CA LYS A 106 22.02 -26.76 12.95
C LYS A 106 22.37 -26.33 14.39
N GLU A 107 21.69 -25.29 14.87
CA GLU A 107 21.37 -25.16 16.30
C GLU A 107 19.99 -25.78 16.55
#